data_AF-A0A8B6GQ53-F1
#
_entry.id   AF-A0A8B6GQ53-F1
#
_cell.length_a   1.000
_cell.length_b   1.000
_cell.length_c   1.000
_cell.angle_alpha   90.00
_cell.angle_beta   90.00
_cell.angle_gamma   90.00
#
_symmetry.space_group_name_H-M   'P 1'
#
loop_
_entity.id
_entity.type
_entity.pdbx_description
1 polymer ?
#
loop_
_entity_poly.entity_id
_entity_poly.type
_entity_poly.pdbx_seq_one_letter_code
_entity_poly.pdbx_strand_id
1 'polypeptide(L)'
;MTTSSSLSAMIINEALQQPPVVFYTTINSEVIRPNFDVASQSLPCDISLVSLKNLVNSDLDYDGTSLILHRRGYKCGFNANYLQCPLSKDVTLSSILPDLTISDARETTLTHLYNRSKALVVKDPLNIPVMELATYKINL
;
A
#
# COMPACT_ATOMS: atom_id res chain seq x y z
N MET A 1 29.67 0.08 5.47
CA MET A 1 28.81 -0.97 6.04
C MET A 1 27.41 -0.39 6.17
N THR A 2 26.48 -0.78 5.31
CA THR A 2 25.06 -0.37 5.42
C THR A 2 24.34 -1.38 6.32
N THR A 3 23.81 -0.92 7.44
CA THR A 3 23.07 -1.75 8.39
C THR A 3 21.61 -1.82 7.95
N SER A 4 21.18 -2.96 7.38
CA SER A 4 19.77 -3.23 7.05
C SER A 4 19.20 -4.33 7.95
N SER A 5 17.93 -4.16 8.35
CA SER A 5 17.22 -5.13 9.18
C SER A 5 16.86 -6.39 8.39
N SER A 6 16.65 -7.51 9.09
CA SER A 6 16.04 -8.71 8.50
C SER A 6 14.53 -8.50 8.27
N LEU A 7 13.95 -9.22 7.33
CA LEU A 7 12.51 -9.16 7.06
C LEU A 7 11.65 -9.47 8.29
N SER A 8 12.04 -10.48 9.08
CA SER A 8 11.32 -10.82 10.32
C SER A 8 11.32 -9.67 11.33
N ALA A 9 12.45 -8.98 11.49
CA ALA A 9 12.53 -7.82 12.38
C ALA A 9 11.66 -6.66 11.88
N MET A 10 11.59 -6.47 10.56
CA MET A 10 10.74 -5.44 9.96
C MET A 10 9.24 -5.71 10.22
N ILE A 11 8.79 -6.95 10.04
CA ILE A 11 7.38 -7.32 10.29
C ILE A 11 7.02 -7.13 11.76
N ILE A 12 7.89 -7.53 12.68
CA ILE A 12 7.66 -7.31 14.12
C ILE A 12 7.57 -5.82 14.41
N ASN A 13 8.49 -5.02 13.87
CA ASN A 13 8.46 -3.57 14.04
C ASN A 13 7.16 -2.94 13.49
N GLU A 14 6.67 -3.42 12.34
CA GLU A 14 5.41 -2.94 11.76
C GLU A 14 4.21 -3.31 12.63
N ALA A 15 4.14 -4.55 13.13
CA ALA A 15 3.09 -4.98 14.06
C ALA A 15 3.08 -4.16 15.36
N LEU A 16 4.24 -3.67 15.82
CA LEU A 16 4.35 -2.80 16.99
C LEU A 16 3.94 -1.35 16.70
N GLN A 17 4.26 -0.83 15.51
CA GLN A 17 3.94 0.54 15.12
C GLN A 17 2.48 0.71 14.66
N GLN A 18 1.89 -0.36 14.12
CA GLN A 18 0.53 -0.37 13.58
C GLN A 18 -0.24 -1.58 14.15
N PRO A 19 -0.65 -1.52 15.42
CA PRO A 19 -1.40 -2.61 16.03
C PRO A 19 -2.80 -2.73 15.40
N PRO A 20 -3.40 -3.93 15.41
CA PRO A 20 -4.75 -4.14 14.91
C PRO A 20 -5.76 -3.29 15.70
N VAL A 21 -6.60 -2.55 14.99
CA VAL A 21 -7.67 -1.76 15.59
C VAL A 21 -8.88 -2.66 15.83
N VAL A 22 -9.29 -2.81 17.08
CA VAL A 22 -10.44 -3.63 17.47
C VAL A 22 -11.66 -2.74 17.65
N PHE A 23 -12.71 -3.04 16.89
CA PHE A 23 -14.01 -2.39 17.01
C PHE A 23 -15.03 -3.34 17.63
N TYR A 24 -15.90 -2.80 18.47
CA TYR A 24 -16.98 -3.56 19.12
C TYR A 24 -18.33 -3.01 18.65
N THR A 25 -19.27 -3.91 18.41
CA THR A 25 -20.64 -3.56 18.01
C THR A 25 -21.63 -4.47 18.71
N THR A 26 -22.83 -3.95 18.92
CA THR A 26 -23.96 -4.69 19.51
C THR A 26 -24.84 -5.35 18.45
N ILE A 27 -24.51 -5.17 17.16
CA ILE A 27 -25.24 -5.74 16.04
C ILE A 27 -24.83 -7.20 15.86
N ASN A 28 -25.81 -8.06 15.53
CA ASN A 28 -25.56 -9.48 15.27
C ASN A 28 -24.51 -9.66 14.14
N SER A 29 -23.52 -10.52 14.39
CA SER A 29 -22.44 -10.86 13.46
C SER A 29 -22.93 -11.41 12.12
N GLU A 30 -24.14 -11.97 12.07
CA GLU A 30 -24.74 -12.50 10.83
C GLU A 30 -25.06 -11.42 9.80
N VAL A 31 -25.25 -10.16 10.24
CA VAL A 31 -25.53 -9.01 9.36
C VAL A 31 -24.23 -8.38 8.84
N ILE A 32 -23.11 -8.64 9.51
CA ILE A 32 -21.82 -8.03 9.21
C ILE A 32 -21.07 -8.96 8.26
N ARG A 33 -20.51 -8.41 7.17
CA ARG A 33 -19.61 -9.20 6.32
C ARG A 33 -18.42 -9.65 7.18
N PRO A 34 -18.16 -10.96 7.30
CA PRO A 34 -17.18 -11.46 8.26
C PRO A 34 -15.75 -11.00 7.93
N ASN A 35 -15.45 -10.83 6.64
CA ASN A 35 -14.14 -10.41 6.15
C ASN A 35 -14.30 -9.26 5.16
N PHE A 36 -13.36 -8.32 5.22
CA PHE A 36 -13.19 -7.27 4.24
C PHE A 36 -11.71 -7.22 3.86
N ASP A 37 -11.41 -7.62 2.63
CA ASP A 37 -10.06 -7.59 2.09
C ASP A 37 -9.92 -6.36 1.18
N VAL A 38 -9.10 -5.40 1.60
CA VAL A 38 -8.87 -4.16 0.84
C VAL A 38 -8.21 -4.45 -0.50
N ALA A 39 -7.29 -5.42 -0.52
CA ALA A 39 -6.54 -5.82 -1.71
C ALA A 39 -6.93 -7.25 -2.10
N SER A 40 -6.97 -7.52 -3.40
CA SER A 40 -7.23 -8.87 -3.94
C SER A 40 -6.12 -9.86 -3.60
N GLN A 41 -4.94 -9.36 -3.24
CA GLN A 41 -3.74 -10.14 -2.96
C GLN A 41 -2.92 -9.43 -1.88
N SER A 42 -2.32 -10.21 -0.98
CA SER A 42 -1.41 -9.67 0.04
C SER A 42 -0.21 -8.97 -0.62
N LEU A 43 0.11 -7.78 -0.12
CA LEU A 43 1.30 -7.04 -0.53
C LEU A 43 2.58 -7.84 -0.22
N PRO A 44 3.64 -7.67 -1.03
CA PRO A 44 4.95 -8.23 -0.72
C PRO A 44 5.48 -7.78 0.64
N CYS A 45 6.23 -8.64 1.33
CA CYS A 45 6.75 -8.33 2.68
C CYS A 45 7.70 -7.12 2.72
N ASP A 46 8.28 -6.76 1.58
CA ASP A 46 9.16 -5.61 1.44
C ASP A 46 8.40 -4.34 1.03
N ILE A 47 7.10 -4.41 0.71
CA ILE A 47 6.28 -3.26 0.31
C ILE A 47 5.24 -2.96 1.39
N SER A 48 5.21 -1.71 1.85
CA SER A 48 4.24 -1.22 2.83
C SER A 48 3.40 -0.08 2.27
N LEU A 49 2.10 -0.11 2.58
CA LEU A 49 1.18 0.99 2.33
C LEU A 49 1.36 2.04 3.43
N VAL A 50 2.02 3.15 3.12
CA VAL A 50 2.34 4.20 4.10
C VAL A 50 1.14 5.11 4.33
N SER A 51 0.43 5.46 3.25
CA SER A 51 -0.72 6.35 3.33
C SER A 51 -1.71 6.04 2.22
N LEU A 52 -2.97 5.96 2.60
CA LEU A 52 -4.12 5.92 1.70
C LEU A 52 -5.13 6.95 2.20
N LYS A 53 -5.39 7.99 1.42
CA LYS A 53 -6.31 9.08 1.81
C LYS A 53 -6.97 9.72 0.60
N ASN A 54 -8.18 10.23 0.78
CA ASN A 54 -8.83 11.05 -0.23
C ASN A 54 -8.24 12.47 -0.19
N LEU A 55 -8.00 13.04 -1.36
CA LEU A 55 -7.62 14.43 -1.56
C LEU A 55 -8.90 15.22 -1.83
N VAL A 56 -8.99 16.40 -1.21
CA VAL A 56 -10.10 17.33 -1.39
C VAL A 56 -9.57 18.70 -1.77
N ASN A 57 -10.30 19.43 -2.60
CA ASN A 57 -9.96 20.79 -2.99
C ASN A 57 -10.41 21.80 -1.90
N SER A 58 -10.20 23.09 -2.16
CA SER A 58 -10.63 24.19 -1.28
C SER A 58 -12.14 24.22 -1.04
N ASP A 59 -12.91 23.69 -1.99
CA ASP A 59 -14.37 23.66 -1.98
C ASP A 59 -14.92 22.38 -1.35
N LEU A 60 -14.04 21.56 -0.75
CA LEU A 60 -14.33 20.25 -0.15
C LEU A 60 -14.81 19.18 -1.15
N ASP A 61 -14.63 19.42 -2.45
CA ASP A 61 -14.90 18.44 -3.48
C ASP A 61 -13.75 17.43 -3.58
N TYR A 62 -14.10 16.20 -3.94
CA TYR A 62 -13.13 15.14 -4.20
C TYR A 62 -12.18 15.51 -5.34
N ASP A 63 -10.88 15.50 -5.07
CA ASP A 63 -9.79 15.74 -6.02
C ASP A 63 -8.82 14.55 -6.05
N GLY A 64 -9.37 13.34 -6.13
CA GLY A 64 -8.60 12.11 -6.26
C GLY A 64 -8.22 11.47 -4.92
N THR A 65 -7.54 10.33 -5.02
CA THR A 65 -7.06 9.52 -3.90
C THR A 65 -5.55 9.46 -3.93
N SER A 66 -4.92 9.75 -2.79
CA SER A 66 -3.50 9.65 -2.55
C SER A 66 -3.13 8.23 -2.12
N LEU A 67 -2.19 7.61 -2.83
CA LEU A 67 -1.59 6.33 -2.50
C LEU A 67 -0.07 6.49 -2.36
N ILE A 68 0.48 6.21 -1.18
CA ILE A 68 1.92 6.23 -0.91
C ILE A 68 2.38 4.82 -0.56
N LEU A 69 3.32 4.29 -1.34
CA LEU A 69 3.92 2.98 -1.16
C LEU A 69 5.41 3.14 -0.86
N HIS A 70 5.92 2.32 0.06
CA HIS A 70 7.33 2.26 0.40
C HIS A 70 7.86 0.86 0.21
N ARG A 71 8.96 0.72 -0.54
CA ARG A 71 9.69 -0.55 -0.63
C ARG A 71 10.92 -0.52 0.26
N ARG A 72 10.96 -1.38 1.28
CA ARG A 72 12.05 -1.49 2.25
C ARG A 72 13.18 -2.35 1.70
N GLY A 73 14.42 -1.98 2.01
CA GLY A 73 15.61 -2.78 1.73
C GLY A 73 15.98 -3.69 2.90
N TYR A 74 16.02 -5.00 2.66
CA TYR A 74 16.35 -5.99 3.68
C TYR A 74 17.63 -6.76 3.35
N LYS A 75 18.25 -7.36 4.36
CA LYS A 75 19.43 -8.21 4.16
C LYS A 75 19.01 -9.63 3.72
N CYS A 76 19.43 -10.03 2.52
CA CYS A 76 19.26 -11.40 2.03
C CYS A 76 20.13 -12.38 2.84
N GLY A 77 19.64 -13.61 3.06
CA GLY A 77 20.38 -14.68 3.74
C GLY A 77 19.88 -15.05 5.14
N PHE A 78 18.83 -14.40 5.63
CA PHE A 78 18.10 -14.85 6.83
C PHE A 78 16.89 -15.69 6.43
N ASN A 79 16.58 -16.73 7.21
CA ASN A 79 15.52 -17.67 6.87
C ASN A 79 14.14 -16.99 6.86
N ALA A 80 13.46 -17.06 5.72
CA ALA A 80 12.15 -16.45 5.44
C ALA A 80 10.97 -17.42 5.66
N ASN A 81 11.20 -18.61 6.21
CA ASN A 81 10.19 -19.68 6.33
C ASN A 81 8.90 -19.30 7.10
N TYR A 82 8.92 -18.21 7.88
CA TYR A 82 7.78 -17.78 8.70
C TYR A 82 7.06 -16.53 8.17
N LEU A 83 7.39 -16.09 6.95
CA LEU A 83 6.73 -14.92 6.36
C LEU A 83 5.34 -15.31 5.83
N GLN A 84 4.33 -14.48 6.12
CA GLN A 84 2.96 -14.67 5.64
C GLN A 84 2.65 -13.90 4.34
N CYS A 85 3.68 -13.35 3.70
CA CYS A 85 3.58 -12.51 2.50
C CYS A 85 4.59 -12.97 1.43
N PRO A 86 4.32 -12.69 0.14
CA PRO A 86 5.25 -13.01 -0.94
C PRO A 86 6.50 -12.11 -0.91
N LEU A 87 7.62 -12.59 -1.46
CA LEU A 87 8.88 -11.83 -1.53
C LEU A 87 9.13 -11.12 -2.87
N SER A 88 8.57 -11.64 -3.96
CA SER A 88 8.93 -11.20 -5.32
C SER A 88 7.70 -11.14 -6.22
N LYS A 89 6.62 -10.55 -5.71
CA LYS A 89 5.39 -10.39 -6.48
C LYS A 89 5.25 -8.95 -6.94
N ASP A 90 5.00 -8.78 -8.23
CA ASP A 90 4.71 -7.46 -8.78
C ASP A 90 3.39 -6.94 -8.22
N VAL A 91 3.38 -5.66 -7.85
CA VAL A 91 2.21 -4.98 -7.31
C VAL A 91 1.61 -4.10 -8.39
N THR A 92 0.32 -4.29 -8.68
CA THR A 92 -0.43 -3.45 -9.63
C THR A 92 -1.48 -2.62 -8.89
N LEU A 93 -1.92 -1.52 -9.49
CA LEU A 93 -3.01 -0.72 -8.90
C LEU A 93 -4.31 -1.51 -8.78
N SER A 94 -4.61 -2.35 -9.78
CA SER A 94 -5.75 -3.27 -9.73
C SER A 94 -5.67 -4.30 -8.60
N SER A 95 -4.47 -4.71 -8.19
CA SER A 95 -4.31 -5.68 -7.11
C SER A 95 -4.59 -5.06 -5.74
N ILE A 96 -4.18 -3.79 -5.55
CA ILE A 96 -4.36 -3.02 -4.30
C ILE A 96 -5.81 -2.58 -4.14
N LEU A 97 -6.46 -2.17 -5.23
CA LEU A 97 -7.81 -1.59 -5.24
C LEU A 97 -8.71 -2.36 -6.24
N PRO A 98 -9.07 -3.62 -5.94
CA PRO A 98 -9.79 -4.48 -6.90
C PRO A 98 -11.23 -4.04 -7.16
N ASP A 99 -11.88 -3.45 -6.16
CA ASP A 99 -13.30 -3.06 -6.23
C ASP A 99 -13.51 -1.63 -6.77
N LEU A 100 -12.42 -0.90 -7.05
CA LEU A 100 -12.48 0.48 -7.51
C LEU A 100 -12.25 0.60 -9.01
N THR A 101 -13.11 1.38 -9.68
CA THR A 101 -12.91 1.75 -11.08
C THR A 101 -11.97 2.94 -11.13
N ILE A 102 -10.79 2.76 -11.71
CA ILE A 102 -9.76 3.80 -11.79
C ILE A 102 -9.86 4.49 -13.16
N SER A 103 -10.16 5.78 -13.17
CA SER A 103 -10.30 6.60 -14.38
C SER A 103 -8.94 7.13 -14.87
N ASP A 104 -8.11 7.61 -13.95
CA ASP A 104 -6.75 8.09 -14.24
C ASP A 104 -5.82 7.79 -13.07
N ALA A 105 -4.56 7.45 -13.36
CA ALA A 105 -3.54 7.20 -12.35
C ALA A 105 -2.22 7.81 -12.78
N ARG A 106 -1.63 8.61 -11.89
CA ARG A 106 -0.40 9.34 -12.15
C ARG A 106 0.54 9.34 -10.97
N GLU A 107 1.82 9.24 -11.26
CA GLU A 107 2.86 9.43 -10.25
C GLU A 107 2.92 10.92 -9.87
N THR A 108 3.11 11.23 -8.59
CA THR A 108 3.16 12.60 -8.07
C THR A 108 4.31 12.77 -7.08
N THR A 109 4.58 14.01 -6.67
CA THR A 109 5.46 14.28 -5.52
C THR A 109 4.81 13.77 -4.22
N LEU A 110 5.60 13.57 -3.16
CA LEU A 110 5.12 13.10 -1.85
C LEU A 110 3.99 13.97 -1.25
N THR A 111 3.94 15.26 -1.62
CA THR A 111 2.90 16.21 -1.19
C THR A 111 1.71 16.32 -2.14
N HIS A 112 1.70 15.56 -3.24
CA HIS A 112 0.68 15.57 -4.30
C HIS A 112 0.46 16.92 -5.02
N LEU A 113 1.32 17.91 -4.77
CA LEU A 113 1.22 19.23 -5.39
C LEU A 113 1.64 19.24 -6.86
N TYR A 114 2.57 18.35 -7.24
CA TYR A 114 3.09 18.26 -8.59
C TYR A 114 2.95 16.86 -9.14
N ASN A 115 2.43 16.78 -10.37
CA ASN A 115 2.38 15.55 -11.12
C ASN A 115 3.76 15.26 -11.73
N ARG A 116 4.24 14.03 -11.59
CA ARG A 116 5.35 13.52 -12.39
C ARG A 116 4.78 13.10 -13.75
N SER A 117 5.58 13.24 -14.79
CA SER A 117 5.16 13.10 -16.20
C SER A 117 4.67 11.70 -16.60
N LYS A 118 4.70 10.73 -15.68
CA LYS A 118 4.39 9.32 -15.95
C LYS A 118 2.93 9.02 -15.60
N ALA A 119 2.09 8.97 -16.64
CA ALA A 119 0.79 8.32 -16.56
C ALA A 119 0.98 6.81 -16.40
N LEU A 120 0.14 6.17 -15.58
CA LEU A 120 0.25 4.76 -15.25
C LEU A 120 -0.92 4.00 -15.82
N VAL A 121 -0.64 2.83 -16.39
CA VAL A 121 -1.68 1.87 -16.78
C VAL A 121 -2.03 1.03 -15.57
N VAL A 122 -3.32 0.88 -15.27
CA VAL A 122 -3.82 0.23 -14.05
C VAL A 122 -3.31 -1.20 -13.84
N LYS A 123 -3.07 -1.92 -14.95
CA LYS A 123 -2.60 -3.32 -14.94
C LYS A 123 -1.07 -3.44 -14.97
N ASP A 124 -0.35 -2.35 -15.20
CA ASP A 124 1.10 -2.41 -15.28
C ASP A 124 1.70 -2.56 -13.87
N PRO A 125 2.80 -3.31 -13.74
CA PRO A 125 3.50 -3.45 -12.48
C PRO A 125 4.09 -2.11 -12.03
N LEU A 126 3.82 -1.74 -10.78
CA LEU A 126 4.38 -0.55 -10.16
C LEU A 126 5.86 -0.79 -9.86
N ASN A 127 6.74 -0.09 -10.59
CA ASN A 127 8.17 -0.15 -10.32
C ASN A 127 8.52 0.77 -9.14
N ILE A 128 8.69 0.17 -7.96
CA ILE A 128 9.16 0.85 -6.76
C ILE A 128 10.58 0.32 -6.46
N PRO A 129 11.62 1.15 -6.61
CA PRO A 129 12.97 0.76 -6.26
C PRO A 129 13.13 0.50 -4.76
N VAL A 130 14.15 -0.27 -4.40
CA VAL A 130 14.44 -0.59 -3.00
C VAL A 130 14.87 0.68 -2.25
N MET A 131 14.34 0.86 -1.03
CA MET A 131 14.50 2.05 -0.18
C MET A 131 13.86 3.33 -0.74
N GLU A 132 12.92 3.22 -1.69
CA GLU A 132 12.23 4.36 -2.29
C GLU A 132 10.75 4.44 -1.91
N LEU A 133 10.26 5.68 -1.89
CA LEU A 133 8.85 6.02 -1.75
C LEU A 133 8.26 6.35 -3.12
N ALA A 134 7.22 5.63 -3.50
CA ALA A 134 6.44 5.94 -4.69
C ALA A 134 5.09 6.53 -4.28
N THR A 135 4.72 7.63 -4.93
CA THR A 135 3.50 8.38 -4.61
C THR A 135 2.63 8.50 -5.84
N TYR A 136 1.36 8.13 -5.70
CA TYR A 136 0.40 8.09 -6.79
C TYR A 136 -0.84 8.89 -6.42
N LYS A 137 -1.37 9.63 -7.40
CA LYS A 137 -2.69 10.26 -7.34
C LYS A 137 -3.59 9.47 -8.30
N ILE A 138 -4.67 8.92 -7.75
CA ILE A 138 -5.62 8.04 -8.42
C ILE A 138 -6.95 8.79 -8.50
N ASN A 139 -7.50 8.92 -9.69
CA ASN A 139 -8.87 9.39 -9.88
C ASN A 139 -9.77 8.18 -10.10
N LEU A 140 -10.94 8.24 -9.48
CA LEU A 140 -11.99 7.23 -9.61
C LEU A 140 -13.01 7.64 -10.68
#